data_AF-F2DQW8-F1
#
_entry.id   AF-F2DQW8-F1
#
_cell.length_a   1.000
_cell.length_b   1.000
_cell.length_c   1.000
_cell.angle_alpha   90.00
_cell.angle_beta   90.00
_cell.angle_gamma   90.00
#
_symmetry.space_group_name_H-M   'P 1'
#
loop_
_entity.id
_entity.type
_entity.pdbx_description
1 polymer ?
#
loop_
_entity_poly.entity_id
_entity_poly.type
_entity_poly.pdbx_seq_one_letter_code
_entity_poly.pdbx_strand_id
1 'polypeptide(L)'
;MLGRGFVDEIREIFESLPSDIQVCLFSATMPPEIIEMTDKFMKDPAKILVKNQQLTLDGIKQFYISLQEDSQKFGTLIQLYKNMVISQCMVFTNRKERVKELADKLAENKFVVSCISGDMEMSERVNVMKEFRSGSSRILISTDLLGRGIDIQQVNLIINYDLPTDTAKYIHRIGRSGRFGRKGVAINFVTPGDAQFLANLRQYYNTQIEELPLDISKIME
;
A
#
# COMPACT_ATOMS: atom_id res chain seq x y z
N MET A 1 -5.55 -0.46 12.22
CA MET A 1 -6.05 -1.75 12.73
C MET A 1 -5.68 -2.00 14.18
N LEU A 2 -4.48 -1.66 14.65
CA LEU A 2 -4.17 -1.60 16.09
C LEU A 2 -3.80 -0.16 16.55
N GLY A 3 -4.15 0.86 15.76
CA GLY A 3 -3.90 2.26 16.13
C GLY A 3 -4.86 2.71 17.23
N ARG A 4 -4.69 3.95 17.73
CA ARG A 4 -5.47 4.51 18.85
C ARG A 4 -6.98 4.22 18.84
N GLY A 5 -7.61 4.18 17.66
CA GLY A 5 -9.06 3.94 17.53
C GLY A 5 -9.54 2.50 17.77
N PHE A 6 -8.66 1.49 17.82
CA PHE A 6 -9.05 0.07 17.98
C PHE A 6 -8.65 -0.51 19.35
N VAL A 7 -7.90 0.23 20.16
CA VAL A 7 -7.37 -0.27 21.44
C VAL A 7 -8.48 -0.57 22.44
N ASP A 8 -9.50 0.29 22.48
CA ASP A 8 -10.62 0.14 23.40
C ASP A 8 -11.53 -1.03 23.00
N GLU A 9 -11.81 -1.19 21.71
CA GLU A 9 -12.56 -2.33 21.17
C GLU A 9 -11.86 -3.66 21.45
N ILE A 10 -10.52 -3.70 21.30
CA ILE A 10 -9.73 -4.89 21.64
C ILE A 10 -9.80 -5.16 23.14
N ARG A 11 -9.71 -4.13 23.99
CA ARG A 11 -9.83 -4.29 25.44
C ARG A 11 -11.19 -4.91 25.81
N GLU A 12 -12.27 -4.40 25.24
CA GLU A 12 -13.64 -4.91 25.48
C GLU A 12 -13.76 -6.39 25.09
N ILE A 13 -13.21 -6.78 23.93
CA ILE A 13 -13.16 -8.19 23.52
C ILE A 13 -12.39 -9.01 24.56
N PHE A 14 -11.21 -8.56 24.99
CA PHE A 14 -10.38 -9.27 25.97
C PHE A 14 -11.07 -9.41 27.34
N GLU A 15 -11.84 -8.42 27.78
CA GLU A 15 -12.62 -8.48 29.02
C GLU A 15 -13.73 -9.54 28.96
N SER A 16 -14.21 -9.89 27.77
CA SER A 16 -15.20 -10.94 27.55
C SER A 16 -14.60 -12.36 27.45
N LEU A 17 -13.27 -12.48 27.34
CA LEU A 17 -12.58 -13.75 27.14
C LEU A 17 -12.12 -14.38 28.46
N PRO A 18 -11.97 -15.72 28.51
CA PRO A 18 -11.35 -16.40 29.64
C PRO A 18 -9.91 -15.89 29.90
N SER A 19 -9.48 -15.93 31.16
CA SER A 19 -8.15 -15.46 31.57
C SER A 19 -6.98 -16.35 31.13
N ASP A 20 -7.28 -17.53 30.56
CA ASP A 20 -6.33 -18.53 30.09
C ASP A 20 -6.45 -18.76 28.58
N ILE A 21 -6.32 -17.66 27.82
CA ILE A 21 -6.25 -17.71 26.36
C ILE A 21 -4.81 -17.53 25.89
N GLN A 22 -4.48 -18.19 24.79
CA GLN A 22 -3.27 -17.90 24.03
C GLN A 22 -3.55 -16.73 23.08
N VAL A 23 -2.67 -15.73 23.09
CA VAL A 23 -2.74 -14.58 22.20
C VAL A 23 -1.57 -14.64 21.24
N CYS A 24 -1.85 -14.44 19.95
CA CYS A 24 -0.83 -14.34 18.90
C CYS A 24 -1.01 -13.01 18.17
N LEU A 25 0.07 -12.24 18.02
CA LEU A 25 0.07 -10.97 17.29
C LEU A 25 0.94 -11.06 16.05
N PHE A 26 0.37 -10.68 14.90
CA PHE A 26 1.07 -10.67 13.61
C PHE A 26 0.98 -9.28 12.98
N SER A 27 2.12 -8.66 12.71
CA SER A 27 2.19 -7.37 12.03
C SER A 27 3.50 -7.23 11.25
N ALA A 28 3.42 -6.58 10.09
CA ALA A 28 4.62 -6.21 9.34
C ALA A 28 5.36 -5.01 9.97
N THR A 29 4.70 -4.24 10.83
CA THR A 29 5.29 -3.09 11.53
C THR A 29 4.92 -3.12 13.02
N MET A 30 5.88 -2.81 13.88
CA MET A 30 5.74 -2.84 15.34
C MET A 30 6.10 -1.48 15.94
N PRO A 31 5.24 -0.45 15.79
CA PRO A 31 5.48 0.82 16.48
C PRO A 31 5.36 0.63 18.00
N PRO A 32 5.95 1.54 18.81
CA PRO A 32 6.01 1.40 20.27
C PRO A 32 4.66 1.12 20.93
N GLU A 33 3.58 1.74 20.45
CA GLU A 33 2.22 1.59 20.97
C GLU A 33 1.71 0.14 20.87
N ILE A 34 2.12 -0.60 19.83
CA ILE A 34 1.76 -2.01 19.66
C ILE A 34 2.58 -2.89 20.60
N ILE A 35 3.85 -2.54 20.81
CA ILE A 35 4.72 -3.26 21.74
C ILE A 35 4.16 -3.11 23.17
N GLU A 36 3.78 -1.90 23.58
CA GLU A 36 3.11 -1.67 24.87
C GLU A 36 1.79 -2.45 25.01
N MET A 37 1.06 -2.62 23.90
CA MET A 37 -0.15 -3.44 23.88
C MET A 37 0.18 -4.91 24.14
N THR A 38 1.26 -5.45 23.55
CA THR A 38 1.66 -6.85 23.80
C THR A 38 1.95 -7.11 25.27
N ASP A 39 2.57 -6.16 25.97
CA ASP A 39 2.90 -6.31 27.39
C ASP A 39 1.65 -6.28 28.30
N LYS A 40 0.52 -5.74 27.82
CA LYS A 40 -0.77 -5.70 28.56
C LYS A 40 -1.63 -6.94 28.35
N PHE A 41 -1.63 -7.48 27.13
CA PHE A 41 -2.58 -8.52 26.72
C PHE A 41 -1.94 -9.90 26.52
N MET A 42 -0.62 -10.02 26.57
CA MET A 42 0.09 -11.29 26.37
C MET A 42 0.91 -11.65 27.62
N LYS A 43 0.92 -12.93 28.00
CA LYS A 43 1.76 -13.46 29.08
C LYS A 43 3.05 -14.02 28.48
N ASP A 44 4.19 -13.41 28.82
CA ASP A 44 5.53 -13.81 28.39
C ASP A 44 5.63 -14.24 26.90
N PRO A 45 5.31 -13.35 25.95
CA PRO A 45 5.24 -13.72 24.54
C PRO A 45 6.63 -13.96 23.96
N ALA A 46 6.80 -15.04 23.20
CA ALA A 46 7.94 -15.19 22.31
C ALA A 46 7.91 -14.09 21.23
N LYS A 47 9.00 -13.30 21.14
CA LYS A 47 9.10 -12.17 20.20
C LYS A 47 9.99 -12.55 19.01
N ILE A 48 9.39 -12.70 17.83
CA ILE A 48 10.11 -12.85 16.55
C ILE A 48 10.00 -11.52 15.80
N LEU A 49 11.05 -10.69 15.90
CA LEU A 49 11.07 -9.34 15.34
C LEU A 49 12.08 -9.23 14.20
N VAL A 50 11.67 -8.55 13.13
CA VAL A 50 12.56 -8.14 12.03
C VAL A 50 12.98 -6.69 12.27
N LYS A 51 14.28 -6.40 12.23
CA LYS A 51 14.77 -5.03 12.39
C LYS A 51 14.28 -4.16 11.23
N ASN A 52 13.92 -2.90 11.51
CA ASN A 52 13.44 -1.96 10.48
C ASN A 52 14.40 -1.79 9.28
N GLN A 53 15.71 -1.89 9.51
CA GLN A 53 16.73 -1.82 8.46
C GLN A 53 16.80 -3.06 7.56
N GLN A 54 16.17 -4.16 7.98
CA GLN A 54 16.04 -5.42 7.22
C GLN A 54 14.62 -5.61 6.67
N LEU A 55 13.73 -4.62 6.87
CA LEU A 55 12.37 -4.59 6.33
C LEU A 55 12.34 -4.04 4.89
N THR A 56 13.49 -4.00 4.21
CA THR A 56 13.52 -3.79 2.77
C THR A 56 12.85 -4.99 2.11
N LEU A 57 11.84 -4.72 1.29
CA LEU A 57 11.15 -5.76 0.53
C LEU A 57 12.06 -6.16 -0.63
N ASP A 58 13.03 -7.02 -0.33
CA ASP A 58 13.96 -7.61 -1.29
C ASP A 58 13.14 -8.24 -2.43
N GLY A 59 13.20 -7.62 -3.62
CA GLY A 59 12.36 -7.98 -4.76
C GLY A 59 11.46 -6.86 -5.30
N ILE A 60 11.32 -5.74 -4.57
CA ILE A 60 10.55 -4.58 -5.04
C ILE A 60 11.50 -3.43 -5.43
N LYS A 61 11.61 -3.16 -6.73
CA LYS A 61 12.30 -1.96 -7.23
C LYS A 61 11.45 -0.73 -6.94
N GLN A 62 12.04 0.28 -6.31
CA GLN A 62 11.32 1.48 -5.87
C GLN A 62 11.82 2.69 -6.64
N PHE A 63 10.91 3.43 -7.26
CA PHE A 63 11.20 4.62 -8.05
C PHE A 63 10.35 5.82 -7.61
N TYR A 64 10.80 7.02 -7.93
CA TYR A 64 9.98 8.23 -7.86
C TYR A 64 9.98 8.99 -9.18
N ILE A 65 8.91 9.74 -9.42
CA ILE A 65 8.83 10.76 -10.46
C ILE A 65 8.63 12.10 -9.76
N SER A 66 9.56 13.03 -10.00
CA SER A 66 9.47 14.40 -9.50
C SER A 66 8.51 15.21 -10.37
N LEU A 67 7.45 15.72 -9.76
CA LEU A 67 6.44 16.54 -10.40
C LEU A 67 6.46 17.92 -9.74
N GLN A 68 6.26 18.97 -10.52
CA GLN A 68 6.19 20.34 -9.99
C GLN A 68 4.85 20.58 -9.29
N GLU A 69 3.78 20.01 -9.84
CA GLU A 69 2.42 20.24 -9.37
C GLU A 69 1.58 18.95 -9.36
N ASP A 70 0.57 18.92 -8.47
CA ASP A 70 -0.38 17.80 -8.38
C ASP A 70 -1.16 17.58 -9.70
N SER A 71 -1.40 18.66 -10.45
CA SER A 71 -2.07 18.66 -11.75
C SER A 71 -1.38 17.75 -12.78
N GLN A 72 -0.06 17.58 -12.66
CA GLN A 72 0.76 16.80 -13.59
C GLN A 72 0.65 15.28 -13.35
N LYS A 73 0.17 14.85 -12.19
CA LYS A 73 0.10 13.43 -11.81
C LYS A 73 -0.76 12.61 -12.77
N PHE A 74 -1.90 13.15 -13.21
CA PHE A 74 -2.80 12.39 -14.09
C PHE A 74 -2.17 12.16 -15.47
N GLY A 75 -1.60 13.21 -16.07
CA GLY A 75 -0.88 13.09 -17.34
C GLY A 75 0.28 12.09 -17.25
N THR A 76 1.03 12.15 -16.15
CA THR A 76 2.13 11.21 -15.86
C THR A 76 1.65 9.76 -15.75
N LEU A 77 0.53 9.53 -15.04
CA LEU A 77 -0.08 8.21 -14.92
C LEU A 77 -0.44 7.63 -16.29
N ILE A 78 -1.07 8.43 -17.15
CA ILE A 78 -1.43 8.02 -18.51
C ILE A 78 -0.18 7.67 -19.33
N GLN A 79 0.90 8.45 -19.21
CA GLN A 79 2.16 8.16 -19.90
C GLN A 79 2.77 6.84 -19.43
N LEU A 80 2.73 6.52 -18.14
CA LEU A 80 3.20 5.21 -17.65
C LEU A 80 2.40 4.06 -18.26
N TYR A 81 1.07 4.17 -18.29
CA TYR A 81 0.23 3.12 -18.89
C TYR A 81 0.40 2.97 -20.40
N LYS A 82 0.77 4.03 -21.12
CA LYS A 82 1.03 3.97 -22.56
C LYS A 82 2.38 3.34 -22.90
N ASN A 83 3.37 3.54 -22.03
CA ASN A 83 4.76 3.18 -22.30
C ASN A 83 5.23 1.91 -21.55
N MET A 84 4.38 1.31 -20.70
CA MET A 84 4.68 0.10 -19.95
C MET A 84 3.66 -1.01 -20.20
N VAL A 85 4.14 -2.26 -20.32
CA VAL A 85 3.26 -3.45 -20.46
C VAL A 85 2.78 -3.90 -19.08
N ILE A 86 1.77 -3.23 -18.55
CA ILE A 86 1.26 -3.48 -17.20
C ILE A 86 0.27 -4.65 -17.20
N SER A 87 0.53 -5.68 -16.40
CA SER A 87 -0.41 -6.80 -16.20
C SER A 87 -1.54 -6.37 -15.27
N GLN A 88 -1.21 -6.05 -14.02
CA GLN A 88 -2.13 -5.51 -13.03
C GLN A 88 -1.44 -4.50 -12.13
N CYS A 89 -2.09 -3.36 -11.96
CA CYS A 89 -1.59 -2.25 -11.17
C CYS A 89 -2.57 -1.86 -10.07
N MET A 90 -2.02 -1.57 -8.89
CA MET A 90 -2.76 -0.86 -7.84
C MET A 90 -2.30 0.58 -7.78
N VAL A 91 -3.26 1.51 -7.71
CA VAL A 91 -3.00 2.95 -7.59
C VAL A 91 -3.55 3.42 -6.24
N PHE A 92 -2.69 3.97 -5.40
CA PHE A 92 -3.06 4.46 -4.08
C PHE A 92 -3.20 5.98 -4.03
N THR A 93 -4.31 6.44 -3.46
CA THR A 93 -4.56 7.86 -3.13
C THR A 93 -4.85 8.00 -1.64
N ASN A 94 -4.71 9.21 -1.09
CA ASN A 94 -4.97 9.43 0.34
C ASN A 94 -6.45 9.72 0.66
N ARG A 95 -7.23 10.16 -0.34
CA ARG A 95 -8.61 10.65 -0.17
C ARG A 95 -9.58 9.83 -0.99
N LYS A 96 -10.73 9.50 -0.40
CA LYS A 96 -11.78 8.69 -1.05
C LYS A 96 -12.40 9.40 -2.24
N GLU A 97 -12.52 10.72 -2.19
CA GLU A 97 -13.06 11.55 -3.28
C GLU A 97 -12.18 11.41 -4.53
N ARG A 98 -10.85 11.44 -4.33
CA ARG A 98 -9.85 11.29 -5.37
C ARG A 98 -9.81 9.88 -5.98
N VAL A 99 -10.23 8.85 -5.24
CA VAL A 99 -10.37 7.49 -5.78
C VAL A 99 -11.40 7.49 -6.91
N LYS A 100 -12.58 8.05 -6.65
CA LYS A 100 -13.66 8.12 -7.62
C LYS A 100 -13.31 9.04 -8.80
N GLU A 101 -12.82 10.24 -8.52
CA GLU A 101 -12.41 11.19 -9.57
C GLU A 101 -11.35 10.60 -10.51
N LEU A 102 -10.38 9.86 -9.97
CA LEU A 102 -9.35 9.23 -10.77
C LEU A 102 -9.89 8.04 -11.57
N ALA A 103 -10.81 7.25 -11.00
CA ALA A 103 -11.47 6.17 -11.71
C ALA A 103 -12.27 6.70 -12.91
N ASP A 104 -13.07 7.75 -12.71
CA ASP A 104 -13.88 8.37 -13.75
C ASP A 104 -12.98 8.91 -14.88
N LYS A 105 -11.91 9.64 -14.56
CA LYS A 105 -10.95 10.15 -15.55
C LYS A 105 -10.24 9.04 -16.33
N LEU A 106 -9.87 7.93 -15.68
CA LEU A 106 -9.28 6.78 -16.37
C LEU A 106 -10.29 6.08 -17.29
N ALA A 107 -11.54 5.92 -16.84
CA ALA A 107 -12.61 5.36 -17.65
C ALA A 107 -12.91 6.21 -18.89
N GLU A 108 -12.93 7.55 -18.76
CA GLU A 108 -13.05 8.49 -19.88
C GLU A 108 -11.90 8.32 -20.90
N ASN A 109 -10.72 7.93 -20.43
CA ASN A 109 -9.55 7.61 -21.26
C ASN A 109 -9.53 6.14 -21.72
N LYS A 110 -10.67 5.44 -21.63
CA LYS A 110 -10.90 4.06 -22.11
C LYS A 110 -10.10 2.99 -21.36
N PHE A 111 -9.63 3.27 -20.15
CA PHE A 111 -9.04 2.25 -19.29
C PHE A 111 -10.13 1.47 -18.54
N VAL A 112 -9.94 0.15 -18.44
CA VAL A 112 -10.79 -0.69 -17.59
C VAL A 112 -10.24 -0.67 -16.17
N VAL A 113 -10.90 0.13 -15.32
CA VAL A 113 -10.51 0.41 -13.95
C VAL A 113 -11.61 0.00 -12.99
N SER A 114 -11.22 -0.59 -11.86
CA SER A 114 -12.10 -0.73 -10.70
C SER A 114 -11.57 0.14 -9.57
N CYS A 115 -12.42 0.47 -8.61
CA CYS A 115 -12.00 1.24 -7.45
C CYS A 115 -12.65 0.71 -6.16
N ILE A 116 -11.96 0.89 -5.03
CA ILE A 116 -12.51 0.60 -3.71
C ILE A 116 -12.24 1.76 -2.77
N SER A 117 -13.28 2.19 -2.06
CA SER A 117 -13.22 3.21 -1.02
C SER A 117 -13.98 2.78 0.24
N GLY A 118 -13.76 3.49 1.35
CA GLY A 118 -14.27 3.13 2.68
C GLY A 118 -15.78 3.30 2.89
N ASP A 119 -16.45 3.95 1.94
CA ASP A 119 -17.90 4.17 1.86
C ASP A 119 -18.66 3.08 1.09
N MET A 120 -17.95 2.22 0.36
CA MET A 120 -18.58 1.10 -0.36
C MET A 120 -19.04 0.01 0.60
N GLU A 121 -20.16 -0.62 0.25
CA GLU A 121 -20.68 -1.78 0.97
C GLU A 121 -19.75 -2.99 0.83
N MET A 122 -19.75 -3.89 1.83
CA MET A 122 -18.84 -5.03 1.82
C MET A 122 -19.07 -5.96 0.61
N SER A 123 -20.33 -6.12 0.17
CA SER A 123 -20.69 -6.89 -1.02
C SER A 123 -20.10 -6.30 -2.30
N GLU A 124 -20.14 -4.98 -2.45
CA GLU A 124 -19.54 -4.26 -3.60
C GLU A 124 -18.03 -4.42 -3.62
N ARG A 125 -17.37 -4.31 -2.45
CA ARG A 125 -15.93 -4.54 -2.33
C ARG A 125 -15.53 -5.94 -2.76
N VAL A 126 -16.31 -6.95 -2.35
CA VAL A 126 -16.07 -8.35 -2.74
C VAL A 126 -16.21 -8.53 -4.26
N ASN A 127 -17.21 -7.90 -4.88
CA ASN A 127 -17.40 -7.96 -6.33
C ASN A 127 -16.25 -7.28 -7.09
N VAL A 128 -15.87 -6.06 -6.71
CA VAL A 128 -14.72 -5.36 -7.32
C VAL A 128 -13.44 -6.19 -7.17
N MET A 129 -13.21 -6.77 -5.99
CA MET A 129 -12.05 -7.64 -5.76
C MET A 129 -12.08 -8.90 -6.62
N LYS A 130 -13.27 -9.46 -6.90
CA LYS A 130 -13.43 -10.60 -7.79
C LYS A 130 -13.07 -10.23 -9.23
N GLU A 131 -13.58 -9.10 -9.72
CA GLU A 131 -13.28 -8.58 -11.08
C GLU A 131 -11.79 -8.27 -11.26
N PHE A 132 -11.17 -7.67 -10.25
CA PHE A 132 -9.74 -7.41 -10.29
C PHE A 132 -8.96 -8.73 -10.25
N ARG A 133 -9.30 -9.69 -9.39
CA ARG A 133 -8.60 -10.99 -9.35
C ARG A 133 -8.76 -11.82 -10.63
N SER A 134 -9.89 -11.71 -11.34
CA SER A 134 -10.09 -12.38 -12.63
C SER A 134 -9.35 -11.69 -13.78
N GLY A 135 -8.79 -10.50 -13.55
CA GLY A 135 -8.18 -9.67 -14.60
C GLY A 135 -9.20 -8.96 -15.49
N SER A 136 -10.47 -8.94 -15.09
CA SER A 136 -11.53 -8.19 -15.78
C SER A 136 -11.23 -6.69 -15.75
N SER A 137 -10.67 -6.21 -14.64
CA SER A 137 -9.98 -4.92 -14.57
C SER A 137 -8.49 -5.13 -14.34
N ARG A 138 -7.68 -4.26 -14.97
CA ARG A 138 -6.21 -4.28 -14.82
C ARG A 138 -5.71 -3.20 -13.86
N ILE A 139 -6.56 -2.23 -13.54
CA ILE A 139 -6.25 -1.12 -12.64
C ILE A 139 -7.21 -1.18 -11.47
N LEU A 140 -6.68 -1.16 -10.25
CA LEU A 140 -7.45 -1.00 -9.03
C LEU A 140 -7.00 0.27 -8.29
N ILE A 141 -7.90 1.24 -8.15
CA ILE A 141 -7.63 2.46 -7.37
C ILE A 141 -8.19 2.29 -5.96
N SER A 142 -7.42 2.65 -4.94
CA SER A 142 -7.93 2.65 -3.58
C SER A 142 -7.19 3.58 -2.62
N THR A 143 -7.77 3.75 -1.43
CA THR A 143 -7.08 4.32 -0.27
C THR A 143 -6.34 3.24 0.51
N ASP A 144 -5.75 3.61 1.65
CA ASP A 144 -5.08 2.69 2.58
C ASP A 144 -6.00 1.61 3.18
N LEU A 145 -7.31 1.65 2.91
CA LEU A 145 -8.26 0.62 3.33
C LEU A 145 -7.85 -0.77 2.83
N LEU A 146 -7.36 -0.86 1.59
CA LEU A 146 -6.87 -2.12 1.01
C LEU A 146 -5.39 -2.42 1.33
N GLY A 147 -4.71 -1.52 2.06
CA GLY A 147 -3.29 -1.65 2.34
C GLY A 147 -2.93 -2.87 3.18
N ARG A 148 -3.91 -3.55 3.81
CA ARG A 148 -3.69 -4.71 4.69
C ARG A 148 -4.60 -5.89 4.32
N GLY A 149 -4.10 -7.11 4.48
CA GLY A 149 -4.91 -8.34 4.38
C GLY A 149 -5.34 -8.81 2.99
N ILE A 150 -5.27 -7.97 1.95
CA ILE A 150 -5.67 -8.39 0.60
C ILE A 150 -4.50 -9.08 -0.10
N ASP A 151 -4.72 -10.34 -0.49
CA ASP A 151 -3.82 -11.10 -1.37
C ASP A 151 -4.26 -10.98 -2.82
N ILE A 152 -3.36 -10.44 -3.65
CA ILE A 152 -3.51 -10.32 -5.10
C ILE A 152 -2.15 -10.64 -5.71
N GLN A 153 -1.92 -11.92 -5.95
CA GLN A 153 -0.60 -12.44 -6.36
C GLN A 153 -0.12 -11.89 -7.71
N GLN A 154 -1.03 -11.39 -8.54
CA GLN A 154 -0.76 -10.94 -9.91
C GLN A 154 -0.39 -9.45 -10.02
N VAL A 155 -0.39 -8.69 -8.92
CA VAL A 155 0.02 -7.27 -8.93
C VAL A 155 1.53 -7.16 -9.00
N ASN A 156 2.03 -6.60 -10.11
CA ASN A 156 3.46 -6.36 -10.33
C ASN A 156 3.84 -4.88 -10.23
N LEU A 157 2.87 -3.97 -10.30
CA LEU A 157 3.09 -2.53 -10.22
C LEU A 157 2.22 -1.88 -9.14
N ILE A 158 2.87 -1.09 -8.28
CA ILE A 158 2.22 -0.20 -7.31
C ILE A 158 2.52 1.23 -7.71
N ILE A 159 1.49 2.06 -7.80
CA ILE A 159 1.63 3.49 -8.01
C ILE A 159 1.10 4.20 -6.77
N ASN A 160 2.00 4.86 -6.04
CA ASN A 160 1.63 5.84 -5.03
C ASN A 160 1.35 7.17 -5.73
N TYR A 161 0.09 7.35 -6.15
CA TYR A 161 -0.37 8.58 -6.78
C TYR A 161 -0.31 9.75 -5.78
N ASP A 162 -0.61 9.46 -4.52
CA ASP A 162 -0.23 10.31 -3.38
C ASP A 162 0.71 9.52 -2.48
N LEU A 163 1.79 10.13 -1.98
CA LEU A 163 2.60 9.50 -0.95
C LEU A 163 1.77 9.22 0.31
N PRO A 164 2.00 8.10 0.99
CA PRO A 164 1.29 7.77 2.22
C PRO A 164 1.58 8.80 3.31
N THR A 165 0.65 8.93 4.27
CA THR A 165 0.78 9.88 5.39
C THR A 165 1.84 9.48 6.43
N ASP A 166 2.30 8.23 6.41
CA ASP A 166 3.30 7.70 7.33
C ASP A 166 4.13 6.58 6.67
N THR A 167 5.28 6.29 7.26
CA THR A 167 6.25 5.30 6.75
C THR A 167 5.71 3.88 6.84
N ALA A 168 4.87 3.54 7.82
CA ALA A 168 4.32 2.19 7.96
C ALA A 168 3.36 1.84 6.82
N LYS A 169 2.50 2.79 6.43
CA LYS A 169 1.61 2.67 5.27
C LYS A 169 2.38 2.46 3.98
N TYR A 170 3.55 3.08 3.81
CA TYR A 170 4.37 2.88 2.62
C TYR A 170 4.68 1.40 2.36
N ILE A 171 5.25 0.72 3.36
CA ILE A 171 5.59 -0.71 3.28
C ILE A 171 4.35 -1.56 3.03
N HIS A 172 3.22 -1.22 3.64
CA HIS A 172 1.96 -1.91 3.41
C HIS A 172 1.44 -1.80 1.97
N ARG A 173 1.55 -0.61 1.37
CA ARG A 173 1.18 -0.34 -0.02
C ARG A 173 2.09 -1.09 -0.98
N ILE A 174 3.41 -0.91 -0.87
CA ILE A 174 4.33 -1.50 -1.84
C ILE A 174 4.41 -3.03 -1.71
N GLY A 175 4.26 -3.57 -0.49
CA GLY A 175 4.16 -5.01 -0.21
C GLY A 175 2.87 -5.69 -0.69
N ARG A 176 2.00 -4.97 -1.42
CA ARG A 176 0.97 -5.61 -2.25
C ARG A 176 1.55 -6.26 -3.51
N SER A 177 2.71 -5.78 -3.97
CA SER A 177 3.51 -6.41 -5.03
C SER A 177 4.63 -7.28 -4.44
N GLY A 178 5.35 -8.01 -5.30
CA GLY A 178 6.58 -8.70 -4.90
C GLY A 178 6.38 -9.92 -3.99
N ARG A 179 5.21 -10.55 -4.02
CA ARG A 179 4.89 -11.70 -3.15
C ARG A 179 5.54 -13.00 -3.64
N PHE A 180 5.88 -13.88 -2.70
CA PHE A 180 6.45 -15.21 -2.96
C PHE A 180 7.71 -15.17 -3.85
N GLY A 181 8.58 -14.17 -3.65
CA GLY A 181 9.82 -14.01 -4.41
C GLY A 181 9.63 -13.47 -5.83
N ARG A 182 8.41 -13.06 -6.21
CA ARG A 182 8.19 -12.33 -7.47
C ARG A 182 8.82 -10.95 -7.39
N LYS A 183 9.27 -10.45 -8.54
CA LYS A 183 9.69 -9.05 -8.65
C LYS A 183 8.46 -8.14 -8.66
N GLY A 184 8.56 -7.01 -7.96
CA GLY A 184 7.58 -5.94 -7.96
C GLY A 184 8.22 -4.59 -8.29
N VAL A 185 7.40 -3.64 -8.69
CA VAL A 185 7.81 -2.26 -8.93
C VAL A 185 6.88 -1.34 -8.16
N ALA A 186 7.44 -0.35 -7.47
CA ALA A 186 6.71 0.72 -6.82
C ALA A 186 7.14 2.08 -7.38
N ILE A 187 6.20 2.84 -7.93
CA ILE A 187 6.45 4.18 -8.47
C ILE A 187 5.74 5.21 -7.60
N ASN A 188 6.46 6.24 -7.19
CA ASN A 188 5.99 7.28 -6.28
C ASN A 188 5.89 8.61 -7.03
N PHE A 189 4.71 9.24 -7.03
CA PHE A 189 4.58 10.61 -7.51
C PHE A 189 4.92 11.57 -6.37
N VAL A 190 5.91 12.41 -6.59
CA VAL A 190 6.52 13.25 -5.56
C VAL A 190 6.44 14.70 -6.01
N THR A 191 5.79 15.54 -5.21
CA THR A 191 5.79 17.00 -5.38
C THR A 191 6.84 17.64 -4.47
N PRO A 192 7.17 18.95 -4.60
CA PRO A 192 8.14 19.59 -3.70
C PRO A 192 7.79 19.47 -2.21
N GLY A 193 6.49 19.45 -1.87
CA GLY A 193 6.03 19.26 -0.49
C GLY A 193 6.28 17.86 0.08
N ASP A 194 6.51 16.87 -0.78
CA ASP A 194 6.72 15.47 -0.42
C ASP A 194 8.21 15.12 -0.20
N ALA A 195 9.14 16.01 -0.59
CA ALA A 195 10.57 15.73 -0.61
C ALA A 195 11.12 15.33 0.78
N GLN A 196 10.69 16.01 1.84
CA GLN A 196 11.10 15.70 3.20
C GLN A 196 10.59 14.32 3.65
N PHE A 197 9.36 13.98 3.29
CA PHE A 197 8.79 12.67 3.61
C PHE A 197 9.57 11.56 2.91
N LEU A 198 9.89 11.73 1.62
CA LEU A 198 10.69 10.77 0.86
C LEU A 198 12.10 10.57 1.45
N ALA A 199 12.76 11.66 1.85
CA ALA A 199 14.07 11.59 2.51
C ALA A 199 14.00 10.82 3.83
N ASN A 200 13.02 11.13 4.67
CA ASN A 200 12.78 10.44 5.94
C ASN A 200 12.49 8.94 5.71
N LEU A 201 11.71 8.61 4.68
CA LEU A 201 11.36 7.24 4.32
C LEU A 201 12.60 6.42 3.92
N ARG A 202 13.48 6.98 3.06
CA ARG A 202 14.75 6.35 2.67
C ARG A 202 15.63 6.07 3.88
N GLN A 203 15.76 7.04 4.78
CA GLN A 203 16.55 6.90 5.99
C GLN A 203 15.97 5.88 6.97
N TYR A 204 14.65 5.91 7.19
CA TYR A 204 13.97 5.07 8.18
C TYR A 204 14.07 3.58 7.84
N TYR A 205 13.87 3.22 6.57
CA TYR A 205 13.94 1.82 6.11
C TYR A 205 15.29 1.45 5.50
N ASN A 206 16.24 2.37 5.42
CA ASN A 206 17.52 2.17 4.74
C ASN A 206 17.33 1.62 3.30
N THR A 207 16.37 2.20 2.57
CA THR A 207 15.99 1.75 1.21
C THR A 207 16.43 2.75 0.15
N GLN A 208 16.69 2.25 -1.06
CA GLN A 208 16.94 3.09 -2.24
C GLN A 208 15.64 3.29 -3.02
N ILE A 209 15.30 4.55 -3.25
CA ILE A 209 14.15 4.94 -4.10
C ILE A 209 14.74 5.85 -5.18
N GLU A 210 14.98 5.32 -6.37
CA GLU A 210 15.69 6.05 -7.42
C GLU A 210 14.74 6.88 -8.28
N GLU A 211 15.27 7.85 -9.03
CA GLU A 211 14.43 8.53 -10.02
C GLU A 211 14.08 7.54 -11.13
N LEU A 212 12.83 7.56 -11.59
CA LEU A 212 12.40 6.68 -12.67
C LEU A 212 13.22 7.00 -13.94
N PRO A 213 13.95 6.03 -14.52
CA PRO A 213 14.73 6.27 -15.72
C PRO A 213 13.80 6.57 -16.91
N LEU A 214 14.32 7.31 -17.89
CA LEU A 214 13.57 7.64 -19.12
C LEU A 214 13.18 6.38 -19.92
N ASP A 215 14.07 5.37 -19.94
CA ASP A 215 13.78 4.07 -20.53
C ASP A 215 13.15 3.14 -19.48
N ILE A 216 11.82 3.08 -19.50
CA ILE A 216 11.02 2.28 -18.56
C ILE A 216 10.78 0.84 -19.04
N SER A 217 11.22 0.48 -20.24
CA SER A 217 10.95 -0.83 -20.86
C SER A 217 11.58 -1.99 -20.07
N LYS A 218 12.75 -1.75 -19.46
CA LYS A 218 13.53 -2.75 -18.70
C LYS A 218 13.18 -2.81 -17.21
N ILE A 219 12.26 -1.98 -16.75
CA ILE A 219 11.96 -1.89 -15.31
C ILE A 219 11.22 -3.15 -14.82
N MET A 220 10.37 -3.73 -15.68
CA MET A 220 9.52 -4.87 -15.34
C MET A 220 10.10 -6.25 -15.74
N GLU A 221 11.36 -6.32 -16.18
CA GLU A 221 12.14 -7.54 -16.38
C GLU A 221 12.86 -8.03 -15.10
#